data_AF-A0A1J5PMA8-F1
#
_entry.id   AF-A0A1J5PMA8-F1
#
_cell.length_a   1.000
_cell.length_b   1.000
_cell.length_c   1.000
_cell.angle_alpha   90.00
_cell.angle_beta   90.00
_cell.angle_gamma   90.00
#
_symmetry.space_group_name_H-M   'P 1'
#
loop_
_entity.id
_entity.type
_entity.pdbx_description
1 polymer ?
#
loop_
_entity_poly.entity_id
_entity_poly.type
_entity_poly.pdbx_seq_one_letter_code
_entity_poly.pdbx_strand_id
1 'polypeptide(L)'
;MIGFFGDHWQQIYGEEDTCGRITDAALAKVEQKSNFRSAPPVIEVLNRMRPELPQAFSDPNAEGEVAVYYTNSWKGPRRDGKGGGHWKDDLPEEASHAHLEALRGKLEADGWDMSPSKTKILMLTHGVLAAEQGYRGIAKAFSGYNNSFAKKEDSLIKFLLEVMEPVAVAYEGKRFGEMFRVLGMKVPPIRRADDKLEWARDMSVLLRLRQEATIGEVIDHLMTTGRPRLPDSILQREKELREWVEAGEAEESGSKARLKQLFSIKYTEVVALSQFVDEHTLFSTKHGVKGAEFENVIVVAGRGWNKYDFNKLLEYLANSGDIPADRSAYERWRNLFYVACSRPKKRLAVLFTQELSDTAIQGLSMLFGSENVFDFSFA
;
A
#
# COMPACT_ATOMS: atom_id res chain seq x y z
N MET A 1 -2.65 -36.12 -9.78
CA MET A 1 -2.34 -34.95 -10.63
C MET A 1 -2.13 -33.76 -9.70
N ILE A 2 -0.99 -33.07 -9.83
CA ILE A 2 -0.67 -31.86 -9.04
C ILE A 2 -0.66 -30.70 -10.02
N GLY A 3 -1.39 -29.62 -9.71
CA GLY A 3 -1.45 -28.42 -10.53
C GLY A 3 -1.18 -27.20 -9.66
N PHE A 4 -0.38 -26.27 -10.19
CA PHE A 4 -0.11 -24.99 -9.55
C PHE A 4 -0.92 -23.89 -10.26
N PHE A 5 -1.46 -22.97 -9.48
CA PHE A 5 -2.20 -21.82 -10.01
C PHE A 5 -1.59 -20.51 -9.50
N GLY A 6 -1.36 -19.58 -10.42
CA GLY A 6 -0.83 -18.26 -10.10
C GLY A 6 -0.23 -17.59 -11.32
N ASP A 7 0.06 -16.30 -11.19
CA ASP A 7 0.76 -15.50 -12.18
C ASP A 7 1.94 -14.79 -11.52
N HIS A 8 3.15 -15.10 -11.97
CA HIS A 8 4.38 -14.49 -11.45
C HIS A 8 4.45 -12.98 -11.70
N TRP A 9 3.70 -12.43 -12.66
CA TRP A 9 3.56 -10.98 -12.82
C TRP A 9 2.70 -10.33 -11.73
N GLN A 10 1.93 -11.13 -10.99
CA GLN A 10 1.14 -10.68 -9.84
C GLN A 10 1.88 -10.83 -8.50
N GLN A 11 3.13 -11.29 -8.52
CA GLN A 11 3.96 -11.38 -7.32
C GLN A 11 4.45 -9.99 -6.92
N ILE A 12 3.75 -9.38 -5.96
CA ILE A 12 4.12 -8.08 -5.36
C ILE A 12 4.52 -8.20 -3.88
N TYR A 13 4.31 -9.36 -3.25
CA TYR A 13 4.69 -9.65 -1.87
C TYR A 13 6.14 -10.12 -1.77
N GLY A 14 6.71 -10.12 -0.57
CA GLY A 14 8.11 -10.47 -0.33
C GLY A 14 8.47 -11.88 -0.83
N GLU A 15 9.74 -12.03 -1.23
CA GLU A 15 10.31 -13.29 -1.71
C GLU A 15 10.29 -14.41 -0.64
N GLU A 16 10.27 -14.04 0.65
CA GLU A 16 10.20 -14.98 1.78
C GLU A 16 8.84 -15.74 1.84
N ASP A 17 7.77 -15.15 1.29
CA ASP A 17 6.41 -15.70 1.34
C ASP A 17 5.92 -16.24 -0.01
N THR A 18 6.75 -16.21 -1.07
CA THR A 18 6.32 -16.53 -2.44
C THR A 18 7.35 -17.35 -3.22
N CYS A 19 6.91 -18.35 -3.98
CA CYS A 19 7.80 -19.20 -4.79
C CYS A 19 8.09 -18.66 -6.20
N GLY A 20 7.42 -17.57 -6.60
CA GLY A 20 7.59 -16.93 -7.90
C GLY A 20 7.35 -17.82 -9.12
N ARG A 21 8.17 -17.64 -10.16
CA ARG A 21 8.05 -18.41 -11.41
C ARG A 21 8.57 -19.83 -11.19
N ILE A 22 7.67 -20.81 -11.31
CA ILE A 22 8.02 -22.23 -11.28
C ILE A 22 8.45 -22.66 -12.69
N THR A 23 9.64 -23.26 -12.81
CA THR A 23 10.14 -23.85 -14.05
C THR A 23 10.54 -25.29 -13.79
N ASP A 24 9.79 -26.23 -14.36
CA ASP A 24 10.09 -27.66 -14.30
C ASP A 24 9.65 -28.32 -15.62
N ALA A 25 10.47 -29.19 -16.17
CA ALA A 25 10.20 -29.87 -17.44
C ALA A 25 8.98 -30.82 -17.35
N ALA A 26 8.60 -31.26 -16.15
CA ALA A 26 7.42 -32.09 -15.91
C ALA A 26 6.12 -31.27 -15.89
N LEU A 27 6.18 -29.93 -15.90
CA LEU A 27 5.01 -29.08 -15.87
C LEU A 27 4.58 -28.64 -17.28
N ALA A 28 3.33 -28.97 -17.64
CA ALA A 28 2.69 -28.41 -18.81
C ALA A 28 2.07 -27.04 -18.47
N LYS A 29 2.40 -26.01 -19.24
CA LYS A 29 1.84 -24.66 -19.06
C LYS A 29 0.43 -24.60 -19.65
N VAL A 30 -0.54 -24.18 -18.83
CA VAL A 30 -1.90 -23.86 -19.27
C VAL A 30 -2.08 -22.34 -19.17
N GLU A 31 -2.35 -21.71 -20.31
CA GLU A 31 -2.51 -20.25 -20.39
C GLU A 31 -3.98 -19.88 -20.52
N GLN A 32 -4.51 -19.13 -19.56
CA GLN A 32 -5.82 -18.50 -19.69
C GLN A 32 -5.65 -17.20 -20.50
N LYS A 33 -6.13 -17.23 -21.75
CA LYS A 33 -6.01 -16.09 -22.66
C LYS A 33 -7.18 -15.11 -22.59
N SER A 34 -8.31 -15.47 -22.00
CA SER A 34 -9.49 -14.59 -21.99
C SER A 34 -9.53 -13.74 -20.72
N ASN A 35 -9.63 -12.41 -20.90
CA ASN A 35 -9.85 -11.47 -19.82
C ASN A 35 -11.34 -11.08 -19.79
N PHE A 36 -12.02 -11.56 -18.76
CA PHE A 36 -13.45 -11.31 -18.49
C PHE A 36 -13.69 -10.10 -17.56
N ARG A 37 -12.61 -9.42 -17.16
CA ARG A 37 -12.61 -8.44 -16.08
C ARG A 37 -12.63 -7.02 -16.60
N SER A 38 -11.72 -6.71 -17.52
CA SER A 38 -11.38 -5.34 -17.90
C SER A 38 -11.93 -5.00 -19.28
N ALA A 39 -12.25 -3.72 -19.48
CA ALA A 39 -12.66 -3.19 -20.76
C ALA A 39 -11.47 -3.19 -21.76
N PRO A 40 -11.73 -3.20 -23.07
CA PRO A 40 -10.71 -3.27 -24.11
C PRO A 40 -9.55 -2.27 -23.95
N PRO A 41 -9.76 -0.97 -23.65
CA PRO A 41 -8.65 -0.02 -23.51
C PRO A 41 -7.66 -0.41 -22.40
N VAL A 42 -8.14 -0.95 -21.28
CA VAL A 42 -7.29 -1.45 -20.19
C VAL A 42 -6.56 -2.72 -20.65
N ILE A 43 -7.25 -3.65 -21.32
CA ILE A 43 -6.63 -4.88 -21.82
C ILE A 43 -5.53 -4.58 -22.84
N GLU A 44 -5.72 -3.60 -23.71
CA GLU A 44 -4.69 -3.18 -24.68
C GLU A 44 -3.42 -2.70 -23.99
N VAL A 45 -3.54 -1.87 -22.96
CA VAL A 45 -2.40 -1.44 -22.14
C VAL A 45 -1.71 -2.66 -21.52
N LEU A 46 -2.46 -3.60 -20.94
CA LEU A 46 -1.88 -4.82 -20.35
C LEU A 46 -1.17 -5.71 -21.39
N ASN A 47 -1.71 -5.80 -22.60
CA ASN A 47 -1.12 -6.56 -23.70
C ASN A 47 0.16 -5.91 -24.23
N ARG A 48 0.24 -4.56 -24.25
CA ARG A 48 1.46 -3.82 -24.58
C ARG A 48 2.52 -3.98 -23.48
N MET A 49 2.11 -4.05 -22.20
CA MET A 49 3.03 -4.38 -21.11
C MET A 49 3.54 -5.83 -21.19
N ARG A 50 2.69 -6.78 -21.62
CA ARG A 50 2.95 -8.23 -21.60
C ARG A 50 2.65 -8.92 -22.94
N PRO A 51 3.46 -8.67 -23.98
CA PRO A 51 3.18 -9.20 -25.32
C PRO A 51 3.28 -10.72 -25.41
N GLU A 52 3.97 -11.39 -24.48
CA GLU A 52 4.12 -12.84 -24.47
C GLU A 52 2.91 -13.60 -23.91
N LEU A 53 1.95 -12.89 -23.30
CA LEU A 53 0.69 -13.46 -22.83
C LEU A 53 -0.48 -12.51 -23.17
N PRO A 54 -0.82 -12.37 -24.47
CA PRO A 54 -1.90 -11.49 -24.89
C PRO A 54 -3.24 -12.00 -24.37
N GLN A 55 -4.03 -11.07 -23.86
CA GLN A 55 -5.36 -11.27 -23.32
C GLN A 55 -6.41 -10.89 -24.35
N ALA A 56 -7.34 -11.79 -24.62
CA ALA A 56 -8.49 -11.58 -25.49
C ALA A 56 -9.62 -10.87 -24.74
N PHE A 57 -10.33 -10.01 -25.45
CA PHE A 57 -11.52 -9.32 -24.95
C PHE A 57 -12.66 -10.32 -24.76
N SER A 58 -13.30 -10.31 -23.58
CA SER A 58 -14.58 -11.01 -23.41
C SER A 58 -15.74 -10.28 -24.07
N ASP A 59 -15.74 -8.95 -23.98
CA ASP A 59 -16.71 -8.07 -24.64
C ASP A 59 -15.93 -7.00 -25.41
N PRO A 60 -15.76 -7.15 -26.74
CA PRO A 60 -15.05 -6.18 -27.56
C PRO A 60 -15.71 -4.80 -27.63
N ASN A 61 -17.00 -4.70 -27.27
CA ASN A 61 -17.76 -3.45 -27.34
C ASN A 61 -17.90 -2.77 -25.97
N ALA A 62 -17.36 -3.36 -24.91
CA ALA A 62 -17.41 -2.75 -23.58
C ALA A 62 -16.69 -1.39 -23.62
N GLU A 63 -17.37 -0.35 -23.16
CA GLU A 63 -16.77 0.98 -23.04
C GLU A 63 -15.74 1.00 -21.91
N GLY A 64 -14.64 1.70 -22.14
CA GLY A 64 -13.63 1.96 -21.13
C GLY A 64 -12.76 3.14 -21.52
N GLU A 65 -11.86 3.52 -20.64
CA GLU A 65 -10.91 4.59 -20.93
C GLU A 65 -9.62 4.38 -20.14
N VAL A 66 -8.53 4.87 -20.71
CA VAL A 66 -7.21 4.92 -20.06
C VAL A 66 -6.62 6.31 -20.26
N ALA A 67 -6.00 6.86 -19.23
CA ALA A 67 -5.29 8.14 -19.33
C ALA A 67 -4.09 8.16 -18.40
N VAL A 68 -3.01 8.80 -18.83
CA VAL A 68 -1.81 9.04 -18.03
C VAL A 68 -1.54 10.53 -17.93
N TYR A 69 -1.24 10.97 -16.73
CA TYR A 69 -0.95 12.34 -16.36
C TYR A 69 0.44 12.38 -15.73
N TYR A 70 1.32 13.26 -16.18
CA TYR A 70 2.61 13.53 -15.56
C TYR A 70 2.74 15.03 -15.29
N THR A 71 3.70 15.45 -14.46
CA THR A 71 3.71 16.82 -13.91
C THR A 71 4.93 17.64 -14.32
N ASN A 72 5.56 17.36 -15.47
CA ASN A 72 6.80 18.04 -15.87
C ASN A 72 6.62 19.55 -16.08
N SER A 73 5.41 20.00 -16.39
CA SER A 73 5.09 21.43 -16.49
C SER A 73 5.13 22.19 -15.15
N TRP A 74 5.21 21.50 -14.00
CA TRP A 74 5.34 22.09 -12.67
C TRP A 74 6.48 23.10 -12.58
N LYS A 75 6.17 24.31 -12.10
CA LYS A 75 7.14 25.43 -12.02
C LYS A 75 7.74 25.64 -10.64
N GLY A 76 7.16 25.04 -9.59
CA GLY A 76 7.70 25.12 -8.23
C GLY A 76 8.95 24.24 -8.05
N PRO A 77 9.64 24.35 -6.91
CA PRO A 77 10.75 23.47 -6.60
C PRO A 77 10.25 22.02 -6.47
N ARG A 78 11.00 21.07 -7.06
CA ARG A 78 10.88 19.64 -6.78
C ARG A 78 11.72 19.28 -5.56
N ARG A 79 11.42 18.15 -4.92
CA ARG A 79 12.17 17.66 -3.76
C ARG A 79 13.61 17.33 -4.19
N ASP A 80 14.59 17.81 -3.43
CA ASP A 80 16.02 17.67 -3.77
C ASP A 80 16.67 16.39 -3.20
N GLY A 81 15.89 15.58 -2.47
CA GLY A 81 16.36 14.35 -1.82
C GLY A 81 17.23 14.56 -0.58
N LYS A 82 17.46 15.80 -0.12
CA LYS A 82 18.18 16.07 1.13
C LYS A 82 17.32 15.67 2.33
N GLY A 83 17.93 15.04 3.34
CA GLY A 83 17.23 14.53 4.53
C GLY A 83 16.98 13.01 4.55
N GLY A 84 17.62 12.24 3.66
CA GLY A 84 17.69 10.78 3.77
C GLY A 84 16.53 10.00 3.15
N GLY A 85 15.74 10.62 2.26
CA GLY A 85 14.63 9.96 1.56
C GLY A 85 14.81 9.93 0.04
N HIS A 86 14.33 8.85 -0.59
CA HIS A 86 14.37 8.68 -2.05
C HIS A 86 13.23 9.45 -2.73
N TRP A 87 13.26 10.77 -2.63
CA TRP A 87 12.20 11.67 -3.14
C TRP A 87 12.67 12.59 -4.25
N LYS A 88 13.91 12.45 -4.68
CA LYS A 88 14.52 13.35 -5.66
C LYS A 88 13.65 13.46 -6.92
N ASP A 89 13.43 14.69 -7.37
CA ASP A 89 12.66 15.03 -8.57
C ASP A 89 11.14 14.79 -8.42
N ASP A 90 10.66 14.46 -7.22
CA ASP A 90 9.22 14.37 -6.92
C ASP A 90 8.60 15.72 -6.57
N LEU A 91 7.30 15.85 -6.76
CA LEU A 91 6.56 17.00 -6.25
C LEU A 91 6.68 17.10 -4.72
N PRO A 92 6.70 18.32 -4.14
CA PRO A 92 6.43 18.52 -2.72
C PRO A 92 5.10 17.89 -2.34
N GLU A 93 4.95 17.42 -1.09
CA GLU A 93 3.77 16.67 -0.64
C GLU A 93 2.46 17.45 -0.83
N GLU A 94 2.44 18.74 -0.50
CA GLU A 94 1.27 19.62 -0.70
C GLU A 94 0.92 19.76 -2.19
N ALA A 95 1.93 19.95 -3.05
CA ALA A 95 1.72 20.03 -4.48
C ALA A 95 1.21 18.70 -5.06
N SER A 96 1.80 17.59 -4.62
CA SER A 96 1.41 16.24 -5.00
C SER A 96 -0.06 15.94 -4.67
N HIS A 97 -0.49 16.30 -3.46
CA HIS A 97 -1.89 16.21 -3.05
C HIS A 97 -2.81 17.09 -3.90
N ALA A 98 -2.42 18.35 -4.15
CA ALA A 98 -3.21 19.27 -4.96
C ALA A 98 -3.37 18.76 -6.41
N HIS A 99 -2.34 18.14 -6.99
CA HIS A 99 -2.45 17.49 -8.31
C HIS A 99 -3.41 16.30 -8.29
N LEU A 100 -3.38 15.47 -7.24
CA LEU A 100 -4.32 14.36 -7.12
C LEU A 100 -5.76 14.86 -6.97
N GLU A 101 -6.02 15.86 -6.13
CA GLU A 101 -7.38 16.42 -5.96
C GLU A 101 -7.87 17.12 -7.22
N ALA A 102 -7.01 17.88 -7.91
CA ALA A 102 -7.35 18.48 -9.20
C ALA A 102 -7.67 17.41 -10.26
N LEU A 103 -6.90 16.33 -10.30
CA LEU A 103 -7.18 15.21 -11.19
C LEU A 103 -8.51 14.52 -10.84
N ARG A 104 -8.79 14.31 -9.54
CA ARG A 104 -10.08 13.75 -9.10
C ARG A 104 -11.24 14.63 -9.55
N GLY A 105 -11.16 15.94 -9.35
CA GLY A 105 -12.18 16.88 -9.81
C GLY A 105 -12.38 16.86 -11.33
N LYS A 106 -11.28 16.77 -12.10
CA LYS A 106 -11.34 16.60 -13.55
C LYS A 106 -12.05 15.31 -13.95
N LEU A 107 -11.64 14.17 -13.39
CA LEU A 107 -12.20 12.86 -13.73
C LEU A 107 -13.68 12.77 -13.32
N GLU A 108 -14.06 13.37 -12.20
CA GLU A 108 -15.46 13.49 -11.79
C GLU A 108 -16.29 14.31 -12.79
N ALA A 109 -15.75 15.43 -13.27
CA ALA A 109 -16.37 16.21 -14.34
C ALA A 109 -16.46 15.43 -15.67
N ASP A 110 -15.50 14.53 -15.93
CA ASP A 110 -15.51 13.60 -17.07
C ASP A 110 -16.43 12.36 -16.81
N GLY A 111 -17.19 12.35 -15.70
CA GLY A 111 -18.23 11.39 -15.41
C GLY A 111 -17.78 10.17 -14.60
N TRP A 112 -16.67 10.25 -13.86
CA TRP A 112 -16.27 9.24 -12.89
C TRP A 112 -17.05 9.38 -11.59
N ASP A 113 -17.55 8.26 -11.06
CA ASP A 113 -18.09 8.19 -9.70
C ASP A 113 -16.94 8.03 -8.68
N MET A 114 -16.64 9.09 -7.93
CA MET A 114 -15.56 9.11 -6.94
C MET A 114 -15.90 8.39 -5.62
N SER A 115 -17.06 7.72 -5.52
CA SER A 115 -17.40 6.95 -4.33
C SER A 115 -16.41 5.79 -4.10
N PRO A 116 -16.07 5.47 -2.84
CA PRO A 116 -15.15 4.36 -2.53
C PRO A 116 -15.58 2.99 -3.04
N SER A 117 -16.87 2.84 -3.38
CA SER A 117 -17.43 1.60 -3.94
C SER A 117 -17.17 1.43 -5.44
N LYS A 118 -16.91 2.53 -6.16
CA LYS A 118 -16.72 2.57 -7.61
C LYS A 118 -15.28 2.88 -8.01
N THR A 119 -14.68 3.89 -7.37
CA THR A 119 -13.33 4.34 -7.67
C THR A 119 -12.38 4.03 -6.53
N LYS A 120 -11.25 3.43 -6.87
CA LYS A 120 -10.15 3.18 -5.94
C LYS A 120 -8.94 3.99 -6.32
N ILE A 121 -8.30 4.61 -5.34
CA ILE A 121 -7.01 5.27 -5.50
C ILE A 121 -5.93 4.31 -5.00
N LEU A 122 -4.95 4.00 -5.85
CA LEU A 122 -3.85 3.09 -5.56
C LEU A 122 -2.55 3.87 -5.57
N MET A 123 -1.98 4.05 -4.39
CA MET A 123 -0.69 4.73 -4.21
C MET A 123 0.43 3.70 -4.37
N LEU A 124 1.22 3.79 -5.44
CA LEU A 124 2.38 2.92 -5.65
C LEU A 124 3.61 3.37 -4.87
N THR A 125 3.64 4.65 -4.51
CA THR A 125 4.60 5.19 -3.56
C THR A 125 3.91 6.09 -2.54
N HIS A 126 4.59 6.30 -1.42
CA HIS A 126 4.09 7.13 -0.32
C HIS A 126 4.47 8.62 -0.45
N GLY A 127 4.76 9.12 -1.66
CA GLY A 127 5.14 10.53 -1.87
C GLY A 127 3.99 11.50 -1.93
N VAL A 128 2.83 10.96 -2.30
CA VAL A 128 1.57 11.70 -2.40
C VAL A 128 0.80 11.65 -1.09
N LEU A 129 1.49 11.34 0.02
CA LEU A 129 0.94 11.38 1.36
C LEU A 129 0.66 12.84 1.73
N ALA A 130 -0.48 13.31 1.27
CA ALA A 130 -1.13 14.53 1.64
C ALA A 130 -1.02 14.74 3.15
N ALA A 131 -0.11 15.63 3.56
CA ALA A 131 -0.18 16.36 4.82
C ALA A 131 -0.81 15.57 5.98
N GLU A 132 -0.32 14.36 6.24
CA GLU A 132 -0.64 13.48 7.37
C GLU A 132 -2.04 13.73 7.99
N GLN A 133 -3.14 13.47 7.27
CA GLN A 133 -4.46 13.62 7.89
C GLN A 133 -4.65 12.54 8.96
N GLY A 134 -4.49 12.96 10.21
CA GLY A 134 -4.76 12.14 11.37
C GLY A 134 -3.62 11.26 11.86
N TYR A 135 -2.44 11.17 11.21
CA TYR A 135 -1.31 10.34 11.69
C TYR A 135 0.09 11.00 11.63
N ARG A 136 0.13 12.32 11.91
CA ARG A 136 1.35 13.15 11.84
C ARG A 136 2.47 12.69 12.75
N GLY A 137 2.12 12.38 13.99
CA GLY A 137 3.05 11.90 14.99
C GLY A 137 3.76 10.65 14.52
N ILE A 138 3.01 9.67 13.98
CA ILE A 138 3.60 8.40 13.52
C ILE A 138 4.60 8.67 12.40
N ALA A 139 4.21 9.41 11.36
CA ALA A 139 5.09 9.69 10.24
C ALA A 139 6.35 10.48 10.69
N LYS A 140 6.21 11.48 11.57
CA LYS A 140 7.34 12.18 12.19
C LYS A 140 8.27 11.26 12.98
N ALA A 141 7.73 10.30 13.74
CA ALA A 141 8.54 9.34 14.52
C ALA A 141 9.40 8.44 13.61
N PHE A 142 9.02 8.28 12.34
CA PHE A 142 9.77 7.53 11.33
C PHE A 142 10.48 8.43 10.31
N SER A 143 10.63 9.73 10.58
CA SER A 143 11.41 10.64 9.74
C SER A 143 12.83 10.09 9.53
N GLY A 144 13.26 9.95 8.28
CA GLY A 144 14.55 9.33 7.90
C GLY A 144 14.51 7.80 7.72
N TYR A 145 13.39 7.13 7.96
CA TYR A 145 13.24 5.67 7.85
C TYR A 145 12.33 5.21 6.68
N ASN A 146 12.37 5.91 5.53
CA ASN A 146 11.71 5.50 4.28
C ASN A 146 10.25 5.02 4.42
N ASN A 147 9.48 5.63 5.32
CA ASN A 147 8.10 5.24 5.65
C ASN A 147 7.94 3.76 6.01
N SER A 148 8.88 3.18 6.77
CA SER A 148 8.86 1.77 7.22
C SER A 148 7.58 1.39 7.98
N PHE A 149 6.91 2.36 8.60
CA PHE A 149 5.60 2.18 9.23
C PHE A 149 4.52 1.75 8.21
N ALA A 150 4.44 2.41 7.05
CA ALA A 150 3.46 2.10 6.02
C ALA A 150 3.76 0.75 5.33
N LYS A 151 5.04 0.35 5.31
CA LYS A 151 5.49 -0.98 4.87
C LYS A 151 5.25 -2.09 5.90
N LYS A 152 4.82 -1.74 7.13
CA LYS A 152 4.70 -2.68 8.25
C LYS A 152 6.03 -3.39 8.57
N GLU A 153 7.16 -2.72 8.36
CA GLU A 153 8.50 -3.25 8.68
C GLU A 153 8.82 -3.12 10.18
N ASP A 154 8.24 -2.15 10.87
CA ASP A 154 8.32 -2.06 12.34
C ASP A 154 7.33 -3.04 12.99
N SER A 155 7.83 -3.86 13.93
CA SER A 155 7.03 -4.94 14.54
C SER A 155 5.84 -4.45 15.36
N LEU A 156 5.93 -3.27 15.97
CA LEU A 156 4.82 -2.68 16.71
C LEU A 156 3.76 -2.17 15.74
N ILE A 157 4.15 -1.37 14.74
CA ILE A 157 3.20 -0.87 13.73
C ILE A 157 2.52 -2.04 13.00
N LYS A 158 3.28 -3.08 12.63
CA LYS A 158 2.73 -4.28 12.02
C LYS A 158 1.67 -4.94 12.91
N PHE A 159 1.96 -5.14 14.19
CA PHE A 159 1.00 -5.71 15.13
C PHE A 159 -0.25 -4.84 15.27
N LEU A 160 -0.08 -3.52 15.38
CA LEU A 160 -1.19 -2.59 15.50
C LEU A 160 -2.11 -2.64 14.28
N LEU A 161 -1.55 -2.62 13.07
CA LEU A 161 -2.31 -2.60 11.82
C LEU A 161 -2.89 -3.97 11.41
N GLU A 162 -2.18 -5.07 11.69
CA GLU A 162 -2.60 -6.40 11.22
C GLU A 162 -3.38 -7.21 12.25
N VAL A 163 -3.25 -6.88 13.54
CA VAL A 163 -3.92 -7.61 14.62
C VAL A 163 -4.86 -6.70 15.37
N MET A 164 -4.38 -5.60 15.96
CA MET A 164 -5.20 -4.78 16.85
C MET A 164 -6.39 -4.14 16.16
N GLU A 165 -6.15 -3.45 15.04
CA GLU A 165 -7.22 -2.75 14.33
C GLU A 165 -8.28 -3.70 13.77
N PRO A 166 -7.92 -4.82 13.08
CA PRO A 166 -8.93 -5.78 12.63
C PRO A 166 -9.69 -6.44 13.79
N VAL A 167 -9.04 -6.70 14.93
CA VAL A 167 -9.69 -7.25 16.13
C VAL A 167 -10.69 -6.27 16.73
N ALA A 168 -10.31 -4.99 16.86
CA ALA A 168 -11.21 -3.94 17.35
C ALA A 168 -12.42 -3.78 16.44
N VAL A 169 -12.22 -3.69 15.12
CA VAL A 169 -13.29 -3.57 14.12
C VAL A 169 -14.21 -4.78 14.08
N ALA A 170 -13.65 -5.99 14.22
CA ALA A 170 -14.44 -7.21 14.28
C ALA A 170 -15.30 -7.25 15.56
N TYR A 171 -14.73 -6.89 16.71
CA TYR A 171 -15.45 -6.85 17.98
C TYR A 171 -16.56 -5.79 18.00
N GLU A 172 -16.27 -4.58 17.55
CA GLU A 172 -17.25 -3.48 17.42
C GLU A 172 -18.43 -3.87 16.53
N GLY A 173 -18.14 -4.55 15.41
CA GLY A 173 -19.15 -5.13 14.52
C GLY A 173 -19.81 -6.42 15.04
N LYS A 174 -19.54 -6.86 16.27
CA LYS A 174 -20.01 -8.13 16.87
C LYS A 174 -19.66 -9.39 16.06
N ARG A 175 -18.63 -9.32 15.22
CA ARG A 175 -18.10 -10.42 14.38
C ARG A 175 -17.05 -11.21 15.14
N PHE A 176 -17.44 -11.86 16.23
CA PHE A 176 -16.50 -12.55 17.13
C PHE A 176 -15.71 -13.68 16.45
N GLY A 177 -16.31 -14.39 15.48
CA GLY A 177 -15.59 -15.41 14.70
C GLY A 177 -14.45 -14.82 13.87
N GLU A 178 -14.65 -13.64 13.28
CA GLU A 178 -13.61 -12.91 12.55
C GLU A 178 -12.50 -12.44 13.51
N MET A 179 -12.88 -11.92 14.68
CA MET A 179 -11.95 -11.49 15.73
C MET A 179 -11.00 -12.62 16.14
N PHE A 180 -11.54 -13.80 16.50
CA PHE A 180 -10.70 -14.94 16.90
C PHE A 180 -9.87 -15.50 15.76
N ARG A 181 -10.36 -15.43 14.51
CA ARG A 181 -9.58 -15.84 13.35
C ARG A 181 -8.35 -14.95 13.14
N VAL A 182 -8.46 -13.64 13.33
CA VAL A 182 -7.31 -12.71 13.25
C VAL A 182 -6.30 -12.98 14.37
N LEU A 183 -6.78 -13.23 15.59
CA LEU A 183 -5.93 -13.55 16.73
C LEU A 183 -5.18 -14.89 16.57
N GLY A 184 -5.70 -15.77 15.71
CA GLY A 184 -5.12 -17.08 15.43
C GLY A 184 -5.09 -17.98 16.66
N MET A 185 -4.12 -18.87 16.73
CA MET A 185 -3.99 -19.84 17.84
C MET A 185 -3.40 -19.22 19.13
N LYS A 186 -3.05 -17.93 19.12
CA LYS A 186 -2.33 -17.24 20.22
C LYS A 186 -3.27 -16.55 21.21
N VAL A 187 -4.51 -17.01 21.32
CA VAL A 187 -5.52 -16.44 22.22
C VAL A 187 -5.66 -17.25 23.51
N PRO A 188 -5.80 -16.59 24.67
CA PRO A 188 -6.28 -17.25 25.87
C PRO A 188 -7.58 -18.03 25.57
N PRO A 189 -7.62 -19.35 25.83
CA PRO A 189 -8.78 -20.16 25.50
C PRO A 189 -10.00 -19.73 26.33
N ILE A 190 -11.14 -19.57 25.69
CA ILE A 190 -12.43 -19.39 26.38
C ILE A 190 -12.91 -20.77 26.80
N ARG A 191 -12.80 -21.09 28.09
CA ARG A 191 -13.17 -22.38 28.69
C ARG A 191 -14.48 -22.29 29.45
N ARG A 192 -14.82 -21.12 30.00
CA ARG A 192 -16.02 -20.88 30.81
C ARG A 192 -16.69 -19.56 30.47
N ALA A 193 -17.90 -19.36 31.01
CA ALA A 193 -18.68 -18.13 30.82
C ALA A 193 -17.93 -16.89 31.32
N ASP A 194 -17.23 -16.98 32.46
CA ASP A 194 -16.44 -15.87 33.03
C ASP A 194 -15.38 -15.35 32.06
N ASP A 195 -14.73 -16.24 31.31
CA ASP A 195 -13.69 -15.84 30.35
C ASP A 195 -14.30 -14.96 29.24
N LYS A 196 -15.57 -15.18 28.87
CA LYS A 196 -16.29 -14.32 27.91
C LYS A 196 -16.56 -12.93 28.50
N LEU A 197 -16.87 -12.85 29.79
CA LEU A 197 -17.08 -11.57 30.49
C LEU A 197 -15.77 -10.78 30.58
N GLU A 198 -14.66 -11.46 30.87
CA GLU A 198 -13.32 -10.85 30.86
C GLU A 198 -12.97 -10.30 29.47
N TRP A 199 -13.15 -11.10 28.41
CA TRP A 199 -12.98 -10.62 27.03
C TRP A 199 -13.86 -9.42 26.71
N ALA A 200 -15.15 -9.48 27.06
CA ALA A 200 -16.07 -8.39 26.77
C ALA A 200 -15.67 -7.10 27.50
N ARG A 201 -15.26 -7.19 28.77
CA ARG A 201 -14.78 -6.06 29.55
C ARG A 201 -13.51 -5.47 28.95
N ASP A 202 -12.50 -6.30 28.71
CA ASP A 202 -11.18 -5.86 28.26
C ASP A 202 -11.24 -5.27 26.83
N MET A 203 -12.08 -5.83 25.96
CA MET A 203 -12.34 -5.29 24.63
C MET A 203 -13.15 -3.98 24.66
N SER A 204 -14.10 -3.84 25.59
CA SER A 204 -14.83 -2.57 25.75
C SER A 204 -13.91 -1.45 26.23
N VAL A 205 -12.96 -1.76 27.13
CA VAL A 205 -11.92 -0.81 27.54
C VAL A 205 -11.01 -0.46 26.35
N LEU A 206 -10.58 -1.46 25.56
CA LEU A 206 -9.76 -1.25 24.37
C LEU A 206 -10.44 -0.30 23.36
N LEU A 207 -11.74 -0.47 23.08
CA LEU A 207 -12.47 0.43 22.17
C LEU A 207 -12.50 1.88 22.66
N ARG A 208 -12.59 2.10 23.98
CA ARG A 208 -12.49 3.45 24.56
C ARG A 208 -11.08 4.01 24.44
N LEU A 209 -10.06 3.24 24.82
CA LEU A 209 -8.65 3.67 24.73
C LEU A 209 -8.26 4.02 23.29
N ARG A 210 -8.79 3.29 22.30
CA ARG A 210 -8.59 3.57 20.87
C ARG A 210 -8.99 4.99 20.45
N GLN A 211 -9.92 5.63 21.17
CA GLN A 211 -10.40 6.98 20.88
C GLN A 211 -9.71 8.07 21.72
N GLU A 212 -9.28 7.74 22.94
CA GLU A 212 -8.89 8.75 23.95
C GLU A 212 -7.39 8.71 24.30
N ALA A 213 -6.78 7.53 24.22
CA ALA A 213 -5.49 7.22 24.82
C ALA A 213 -4.33 7.31 23.81
N THR A 214 -3.10 7.17 24.33
CA THR A 214 -1.88 7.03 23.53
C THR A 214 -1.63 5.57 23.13
N ILE A 215 -0.69 5.35 22.21
CA ILE A 215 -0.21 4.02 21.87
C ILE A 215 0.35 3.32 23.10
N GLY A 216 1.12 4.01 23.95
CA GLY A 216 1.68 3.43 25.18
C GLY A 216 0.59 2.93 26.13
N GLU A 217 -0.45 3.73 26.38
CA GLU A 217 -1.56 3.36 27.26
C GLU A 217 -2.36 2.16 26.73
N VAL A 218 -2.54 2.05 25.41
CA VAL A 218 -3.12 0.85 24.79
C VAL A 218 -2.22 -0.36 25.01
N ILE A 219 -0.91 -0.23 24.80
CA ILE A 219 0.05 -1.32 25.04
C ILE A 219 0.04 -1.77 26.51
N ASP A 220 0.00 -0.84 27.46
CA ASP A 220 -0.09 -1.16 28.90
C ASP A 220 -1.37 -1.94 29.25
N HIS A 221 -2.50 -1.58 28.65
CA HIS A 221 -3.76 -2.32 28.80
C HIS A 221 -3.63 -3.75 28.28
N LEU A 222 -2.98 -3.94 27.13
CA LEU A 222 -2.74 -5.27 26.54
C LEU A 222 -1.75 -6.11 27.34
N MET A 223 -0.70 -5.50 27.89
CA MET A 223 0.23 -6.17 28.80
C MET A 223 -0.47 -6.65 30.07
N THR A 224 -1.37 -5.84 30.61
CA THR A 224 -2.11 -6.14 31.85
C THR A 224 -3.15 -7.24 31.65
N THR A 225 -3.88 -7.19 30.53
CA THR A 225 -5.02 -8.09 30.28
C THR A 225 -4.64 -9.35 29.50
N GLY A 226 -3.59 -9.29 28.67
CA GLY A 226 -3.24 -10.33 27.71
C GLY A 226 -4.29 -10.55 26.61
N ARG A 227 -5.17 -9.56 26.37
CA ARG A 227 -6.32 -9.67 25.43
C ARG A 227 -6.45 -8.44 24.53
N PRO A 228 -5.87 -8.47 23.32
CA PRO A 228 -4.99 -9.50 22.75
C PRO A 228 -3.62 -9.65 23.42
N ARG A 229 -3.00 -10.83 23.29
CA ARG A 229 -1.62 -11.04 23.75
C ARG A 229 -0.63 -10.32 22.82
N LEU A 230 0.29 -9.57 23.42
CA LEU A 230 1.39 -8.95 22.69
C LEU A 230 2.44 -9.98 22.23
N PRO A 231 2.99 -9.85 21.02
CA PRO A 231 4.19 -10.58 20.60
C PRO A 231 5.36 -10.39 21.56
N ASP A 232 6.11 -11.46 21.82
CA ASP A 232 7.25 -11.41 22.75
C ASP A 232 8.33 -10.39 22.33
N SER A 233 8.48 -10.14 21.02
CA SER A 233 9.38 -9.10 20.50
C SER A 233 8.97 -7.68 20.88
N ILE A 234 7.67 -7.41 21.05
CA ILE A 234 7.17 -6.11 21.51
C ILE A 234 7.36 -5.99 23.01
N LEU A 235 7.06 -7.05 23.78
CA LEU A 235 7.27 -7.09 25.22
C LEU A 235 8.75 -6.85 25.58
N GLN A 236 9.67 -7.45 24.82
CA GLN A 236 11.11 -7.26 25.03
C GLN A 236 11.54 -5.81 24.74
N ARG A 237 11.09 -5.22 23.63
CA ARG A 237 11.37 -3.81 23.29
C ARG A 237 10.83 -2.83 24.34
N GLU A 238 9.66 -3.14 24.89
CA GLU A 238 9.01 -2.36 25.95
C GLU A 238 9.84 -2.39 27.25
N LYS A 239 10.25 -3.59 27.67
CA LYS A 239 11.12 -3.78 28.83
C LYS A 239 12.45 -3.04 28.69
N GLU A 240 13.12 -3.19 27.55
CA GLU A 240 14.37 -2.50 27.23
C GLU A 240 14.21 -0.97 27.24
N LEU A 241 13.04 -0.46 26.85
CA LEU A 241 12.73 0.96 26.92
C LEU A 241 12.57 1.43 28.37
N ARG A 242 11.88 0.66 29.23
CA ARG A 242 11.76 1.00 30.66
C ARG A 242 13.11 1.07 31.34
N GLU A 243 13.93 0.03 31.17
CA GLU A 243 15.29 -0.04 31.73
C GLU A 243 16.16 1.14 31.25
N TRP A 244 16.04 1.50 29.96
CA TRP A 244 16.75 2.63 29.38
C TRP A 244 16.30 3.99 29.94
N VAL A 245 15.00 4.19 30.14
CA VAL A 245 14.44 5.41 30.75
C VAL A 245 14.86 5.52 32.22
N GLU A 246 14.84 4.42 32.97
CA GLU A 246 15.25 4.36 34.37
C GLU A 246 16.76 4.63 34.55
N ALA A 247 17.59 4.17 33.61
CA ALA A 247 19.03 4.42 33.61
C ALA A 247 19.42 5.89 33.36
N GLY A 248 18.46 6.75 32.95
CA GLY A 248 18.72 8.17 32.69
C GLY A 248 19.63 8.43 31.49
N GLU A 249 19.74 7.46 30.56
CA GLU A 249 20.58 7.59 29.38
C GLU A 249 20.01 8.66 28.43
N ALA A 250 20.82 9.69 28.14
CA ALA A 250 20.40 10.91 27.45
C ALA A 250 20.46 10.83 25.91
N GLU A 251 20.65 9.64 25.32
CA GLU A 251 20.84 9.53 23.88
C GLU A 251 19.49 9.66 23.14
N GLU A 252 19.22 10.86 22.63
CA GLU A 252 17.94 11.22 21.96
C GLU A 252 17.78 10.61 20.54
N SER A 253 18.70 9.75 20.11
CA SER A 253 18.72 9.16 18.77
C SER A 253 18.74 7.64 18.82
N GLY A 254 17.96 6.99 17.94
CA GLY A 254 17.97 5.54 17.76
C GLY A 254 16.62 4.85 17.99
N SER A 255 16.66 3.52 18.07
CA SER A 255 15.44 2.68 18.10
C SER A 255 14.59 2.90 19.35
N LYS A 256 15.22 3.10 20.51
CA LYS A 256 14.55 3.34 21.80
C LYS A 256 13.89 4.72 21.83
N ALA A 257 14.58 5.76 21.38
CA ALA A 257 14.03 7.12 21.28
C ALA A 257 12.78 7.16 20.38
N ARG A 258 12.81 6.48 19.23
CA ARG A 258 11.64 6.34 18.36
C ARG A 258 10.50 5.58 19.02
N LEU A 259 10.78 4.48 19.73
CA LEU A 259 9.74 3.73 20.44
C LEU A 259 9.08 4.58 21.54
N LYS A 260 9.88 5.36 22.28
CA LYS A 260 9.39 6.33 23.27
C LYS A 260 8.48 7.37 22.62
N GLN A 261 8.88 7.91 21.47
CA GLN A 261 8.06 8.84 20.70
C GLN A 261 6.77 8.18 20.20
N LEU A 262 6.83 6.93 19.74
CA LEU A 262 5.64 6.18 19.34
C LEU A 262 4.64 6.04 20.47
N PHE A 263 5.11 5.71 21.68
CA PHE A 263 4.22 5.51 22.82
C PHE A 263 3.52 6.78 23.28
N SER A 264 4.05 7.97 22.99
CA SER A 264 3.39 9.24 23.33
C SER A 264 2.35 9.71 22.31
N ILE A 265 2.27 9.07 21.14
CA ILE A 265 1.33 9.43 20.08
C ILE A 265 -0.08 8.93 20.40
N LYS A 266 -1.10 9.72 20.05
CA LYS A 266 -2.51 9.34 20.21
C LYS A 266 -2.86 8.13 19.35
N TYR A 267 -3.60 7.19 19.91
CA TYR A 267 -3.95 5.96 19.21
C TYR A 267 -4.87 6.20 18.00
N THR A 268 -5.61 7.31 17.98
CA THR A 268 -6.38 7.75 16.80
C THR A 268 -5.52 7.88 15.53
N GLU A 269 -4.20 8.11 15.68
CA GLU A 269 -3.27 8.08 14.56
C GLU A 269 -3.08 6.69 13.96
N VAL A 270 -3.10 5.64 14.78
CA VAL A 270 -3.07 4.26 14.32
C VAL A 270 -4.34 3.93 13.55
N VAL A 271 -5.49 4.42 14.02
CA VAL A 271 -6.79 4.27 13.34
C VAL A 271 -6.75 4.91 11.96
N ALA A 272 -6.31 6.17 11.89
CA ALA A 272 -6.19 6.91 10.63
C ALA A 272 -5.19 6.23 9.68
N LEU A 273 -4.06 5.78 10.19
CA LEU A 273 -3.07 5.02 9.41
C LEU A 273 -3.64 3.70 8.89
N SER A 274 -4.40 2.95 9.71
CA SER A 274 -5.01 1.69 9.29
C SER A 274 -6.04 1.89 8.19
N GLN A 275 -6.93 2.88 8.34
CA GLN A 275 -7.89 3.25 7.30
C GLN A 275 -7.18 3.64 6.01
N PHE A 276 -6.14 4.46 6.13
CA PHE A 276 -5.34 4.88 4.98
C PHE A 276 -4.69 3.68 4.26
N VAL A 277 -3.99 2.81 4.98
CA VAL A 277 -3.32 1.64 4.39
C VAL A 277 -4.34 0.72 3.70
N ASP A 278 -5.51 0.55 4.31
CA ASP A 278 -6.59 -0.26 3.75
C ASP A 278 -7.23 0.35 2.50
N GLU A 279 -7.34 1.67 2.47
CA GLU A 279 -8.02 2.39 1.40
C GLU A 279 -7.11 2.67 0.19
N HIS A 280 -5.79 2.77 0.39
CA HIS A 280 -4.91 3.34 -0.64
C HIS A 280 -3.77 2.43 -1.09
N THR A 281 -3.54 1.27 -0.45
CA THR A 281 -2.42 0.39 -0.81
C THR A 281 -2.87 -0.89 -1.50
N LEU A 282 -2.07 -1.34 -2.47
CA LEU A 282 -2.20 -2.65 -3.12
C LEU A 282 -1.93 -3.83 -2.17
N PHE A 283 -1.36 -3.55 -1.00
CA PHE A 283 -0.97 -4.52 0.03
C PHE A 283 -2.04 -4.72 1.11
N SER A 284 -3.16 -3.99 1.06
CA SER A 284 -4.23 -4.19 2.02
C SER A 284 -4.82 -5.59 1.84
N THR A 285 -4.68 -6.39 2.90
CA THR A 285 -5.15 -7.77 2.97
C THR A 285 -6.57 -7.86 3.52
N LYS A 286 -7.41 -6.80 3.44
CA LYS A 286 -8.78 -6.89 3.97
C LYS A 286 -9.46 -8.16 3.44
N HIS A 287 -9.86 -8.93 4.44
CA HIS A 287 -10.39 -10.27 4.39
C HIS A 287 -11.37 -10.48 3.24
N GLY A 288 -10.98 -11.30 2.26
CA GLY A 288 -11.91 -11.91 1.31
C GLY A 288 -11.92 -11.37 -0.12
N VAL A 289 -10.97 -10.54 -0.55
CA VAL A 289 -10.91 -10.10 -1.96
C VAL A 289 -9.50 -10.18 -2.54
N LYS A 290 -8.97 -11.40 -2.64
CA LYS A 290 -7.99 -11.71 -3.67
C LYS A 290 -8.72 -11.59 -5.02
N GLY A 291 -8.74 -10.38 -5.57
CA GLY A 291 -9.59 -10.02 -6.71
C GLY A 291 -10.64 -8.95 -6.43
N ALA A 292 -10.46 -8.01 -5.49
CA ALA A 292 -11.27 -6.79 -5.52
C ALA A 292 -11.07 -6.09 -6.87
N GLU A 293 -12.16 -5.82 -7.56
CA GLU A 293 -12.19 -5.20 -8.87
C GLU A 293 -13.05 -3.94 -8.75
N PHE A 294 -12.41 -2.81 -8.97
CA PHE A 294 -13.07 -1.52 -8.93
C PHE A 294 -13.50 -1.14 -10.34
N GLU A 295 -14.62 -0.42 -10.45
CA GLU A 295 -15.06 0.07 -11.75
C GLU A 295 -13.98 0.98 -12.34
N ASN A 296 -13.48 1.90 -11.51
CA ASN A 296 -12.42 2.83 -11.88
C ASN A 296 -11.25 2.75 -10.92
N VAL A 297 -10.05 3.00 -11.43
CA VAL A 297 -8.83 3.02 -10.64
C VAL A 297 -7.99 4.24 -11.02
N ILE A 298 -7.56 4.99 -10.00
CA ILE A 298 -6.55 6.03 -10.12
C ILE A 298 -5.26 5.50 -9.50
N VAL A 299 -4.25 5.26 -10.31
CA VAL A 299 -2.92 4.86 -9.86
C VAL A 299 -2.07 6.10 -9.68
N VAL A 300 -1.38 6.20 -8.55
CA VAL A 300 -0.49 7.33 -8.28
C VAL A 300 0.93 6.81 -8.08
N ALA A 301 1.85 7.26 -8.94
CA ALA A 301 3.22 6.80 -9.04
C ALA A 301 4.20 7.96 -8.87
N GLY A 302 4.75 8.10 -7.66
CA GLY A 302 5.80 9.08 -7.36
C GLY A 302 7.13 8.40 -7.05
N ARG A 303 7.94 9.11 -6.28
CA ARG A 303 9.12 8.59 -5.59
C ARG A 303 8.76 8.24 -4.14
N GLY A 304 9.73 7.80 -3.34
CA GLY A 304 9.55 7.56 -1.90
C GLY A 304 9.77 6.17 -1.38
N TRP A 305 9.65 5.21 -2.27
CA TRP A 305 10.08 3.86 -1.98
C TRP A 305 11.37 3.60 -2.72
N ASN A 306 12.46 3.47 -1.95
CA ASN A 306 13.79 3.12 -2.47
C ASN A 306 13.82 1.85 -3.33
N LYS A 307 12.83 0.97 -3.17
CA LYS A 307 12.67 -0.26 -3.94
C LYS A 307 12.07 -0.05 -5.33
N TYR A 308 11.49 1.11 -5.64
CA TYR A 308 10.75 1.36 -6.89
C TYR A 308 11.23 2.62 -7.61
N ASP A 309 11.49 2.48 -8.91
CA ASP A 309 11.85 3.58 -9.81
C ASP A 309 11.00 3.49 -11.08
N PHE A 310 9.87 4.21 -11.10
CA PHE A 310 8.97 4.16 -12.25
C PHE A 310 9.51 4.91 -13.47
N ASN A 311 10.42 5.88 -13.28
CA ASN A 311 11.02 6.57 -14.42
C ASN A 311 11.91 5.58 -15.18
N LYS A 312 12.79 4.88 -14.46
CA LYS A 312 13.62 3.83 -15.05
C LYS A 312 12.81 2.67 -15.63
N LEU A 313 11.72 2.27 -14.96
CA LEU A 313 10.81 1.27 -15.53
C LEU A 313 10.34 1.70 -16.93
N LEU A 314 9.87 2.93 -17.08
CA LEU A 314 9.35 3.46 -18.33
C LEU A 314 10.46 3.63 -19.39
N GLU A 315 11.66 4.06 -18.98
CA GLU A 315 12.84 4.11 -19.86
C GLU A 315 13.17 2.72 -20.42
N TYR A 316 13.15 1.68 -19.57
CA TYR A 316 13.36 0.30 -19.98
C TYR A 316 12.25 -0.26 -20.87
N LEU A 317 11.01 0.19 -20.69
CA LEU A 317 9.90 -0.20 -21.56
C LEU A 317 10.00 0.46 -22.94
N ALA A 318 10.54 1.68 -23.02
CA ALA A 318 10.87 2.31 -24.31
C ALA A 318 12.04 1.61 -25.00
N ASN A 319 13.07 1.23 -24.22
CA ASN A 319 14.31 0.61 -24.71
C ASN A 319 14.61 -0.69 -23.96
N SER A 320 13.99 -1.80 -24.37
CA SER A 320 14.16 -3.09 -23.70
C SER A 320 15.60 -3.62 -23.71
N GLY A 321 16.46 -3.10 -24.59
CA GLY A 321 17.90 -3.42 -24.65
C GLY A 321 18.69 -2.88 -23.46
N ASP A 322 18.18 -1.86 -22.76
CA ASP A 322 18.84 -1.24 -21.61
C ASP A 322 18.54 -1.96 -20.29
N ILE A 323 17.66 -2.97 -20.31
CA ILE A 323 17.34 -3.80 -19.14
C ILE A 323 18.59 -4.57 -18.71
N PRO A 324 19.06 -4.40 -17.46
CA PRO A 324 20.25 -5.11 -16.96
C PRO A 324 20.09 -6.64 -16.99
N ALA A 325 21.22 -7.34 -16.97
CA ALA A 325 21.24 -8.81 -16.87
C ALA A 325 20.56 -9.30 -15.58
N ASP A 326 20.79 -8.62 -14.45
CA ASP A 326 19.99 -8.80 -13.24
C ASP A 326 18.66 -8.04 -13.39
N ARG A 327 17.58 -8.81 -13.56
CA ARG A 327 16.24 -8.28 -13.79
C ARG A 327 15.44 -8.07 -12.51
N SER A 328 15.98 -8.42 -11.34
CA SER A 328 15.22 -8.46 -10.08
C SER A 328 14.53 -7.14 -9.75
N ALA A 329 15.23 -6.01 -9.92
CA ALA A 329 14.65 -4.68 -9.68
C ALA A 329 13.57 -4.33 -10.73
N TYR A 330 13.88 -4.52 -12.01
CA TYR A 330 12.95 -4.30 -13.11
C TYR A 330 11.66 -5.12 -12.95
N GLU A 331 11.77 -6.41 -12.61
CA GLU A 331 10.63 -7.29 -12.43
C GLU A 331 9.76 -6.86 -11.25
N ARG A 332 10.34 -6.41 -10.14
CA ARG A 332 9.58 -5.83 -9.02
C ARG A 332 8.81 -4.59 -9.45
N TRP A 333 9.45 -3.65 -10.17
CA TRP A 333 8.80 -2.42 -10.64
C TRP A 333 7.68 -2.72 -11.62
N ARG A 334 7.96 -3.59 -12.60
CA ARG A 334 7.02 -4.07 -13.60
C ARG A 334 5.82 -4.75 -12.95
N ASN A 335 6.04 -5.70 -12.03
CA ASN A 335 4.96 -6.43 -11.38
C ASN A 335 4.04 -5.49 -10.58
N LEU A 336 4.61 -4.56 -9.81
CA LEU A 336 3.80 -3.60 -9.06
C LEU A 336 2.95 -2.71 -9.99
N PHE A 337 3.56 -2.18 -11.05
CA PHE A 337 2.87 -1.34 -12.02
C PHE A 337 1.79 -2.11 -12.81
N TYR A 338 2.11 -3.33 -13.26
CA TYR A 338 1.19 -4.22 -13.96
C TYR A 338 -0.01 -4.62 -13.08
N VAL A 339 0.24 -4.96 -11.81
CA VAL A 339 -0.82 -5.28 -10.86
C VAL A 339 -1.73 -4.08 -10.61
N ALA A 340 -1.17 -2.87 -10.52
CA ALA A 340 -1.95 -1.64 -10.39
C ALA A 340 -2.86 -1.42 -11.60
N CYS A 341 -2.29 -1.49 -12.81
CA CYS A 341 -2.99 -1.24 -14.07
C CYS A 341 -4.00 -2.33 -14.44
N SER A 342 -3.91 -3.53 -13.85
CA SER A 342 -4.87 -4.62 -14.04
C SER A 342 -6.02 -4.61 -13.02
N ARG A 343 -6.05 -3.67 -12.06
CA ARG A 343 -7.17 -3.55 -11.11
C ARG A 343 -8.50 -3.03 -11.68
N PRO A 344 -8.55 -2.08 -12.63
CA PRO A 344 -9.81 -1.51 -13.09
C PRO A 344 -10.58 -2.44 -14.00
N LYS A 345 -11.91 -2.35 -13.90
CA LYS A 345 -12.86 -2.96 -14.84
C LYS A 345 -13.10 -2.07 -16.05
N LYS A 346 -13.31 -0.77 -15.83
CA LYS A 346 -13.76 0.16 -16.88
C LYS A 346 -12.72 1.24 -17.18
N ARG A 347 -12.25 1.95 -16.16
CA ARG A 347 -11.47 3.17 -16.34
C ARG A 347 -10.17 3.17 -15.54
N LEU A 348 -9.07 3.55 -16.18
CA LEU A 348 -7.74 3.66 -15.57
C LEU A 348 -7.18 5.07 -15.76
N ALA A 349 -6.83 5.73 -14.66
CA ALA A 349 -6.02 6.95 -14.69
C ALA A 349 -4.70 6.67 -13.98
N VAL A 350 -3.58 7.14 -14.51
CA VAL A 350 -2.27 7.06 -13.86
C VAL A 350 -1.70 8.46 -13.69
N LEU A 351 -1.35 8.85 -12.47
CA LEU A 351 -0.72 10.13 -12.15
C LEU A 351 0.74 9.91 -11.72
N PHE A 352 1.67 10.49 -12.47
CA PHE A 352 3.09 10.57 -12.12
C PHE A 352 3.42 11.90 -11.47
N THR A 353 3.83 11.87 -10.20
CA THR A 353 4.19 13.08 -9.44
C THR A 353 5.69 13.38 -9.55
N GLN A 354 6.48 12.38 -9.90
CA GLN A 354 7.89 12.56 -10.22
C GLN A 354 8.07 13.19 -11.60
N GLU A 355 9.17 13.90 -11.78
CA GLU A 355 9.63 14.30 -13.10
C GLU A 355 9.98 13.05 -13.91
N LEU A 356 9.50 13.01 -15.16
CA LEU A 356 9.78 11.93 -16.10
C LEU A 356 10.75 12.41 -17.17
N SER A 357 11.71 11.58 -17.55
CA SER A 357 12.56 11.83 -18.71
C SER A 357 11.76 11.73 -20.01
N ASP A 358 12.25 12.34 -21.09
CA ASP A 358 11.62 12.22 -22.41
C ASP A 358 11.50 10.76 -22.86
N THR A 359 12.51 9.93 -22.55
CA THR A 359 12.48 8.48 -22.80
C THR A 359 11.39 7.78 -22.00
N ALA A 360 11.17 8.16 -20.74
CA ALA A 360 10.06 7.63 -19.94
C ALA A 360 8.69 8.04 -20.51
N ILE A 361 8.54 9.29 -20.99
CA ILE A 361 7.31 9.77 -21.65
C ILE A 361 7.07 9.02 -22.97
N GLN A 362 8.13 8.70 -23.71
CA GLN A 362 8.05 7.82 -24.89
C GLN A 362 7.56 6.42 -24.50
N GLY A 363 8.09 5.85 -23.41
CA GLY A 363 7.62 4.58 -22.86
C GLY A 363 6.13 4.60 -22.50
N LEU A 364 5.65 5.69 -21.88
CA LEU A 364 4.21 5.87 -21.63
C LEU A 364 3.40 5.92 -22.92
N SER A 365 3.86 6.67 -23.92
CA SER A 365 3.20 6.76 -25.22
C SER A 365 3.10 5.40 -25.91
N MET A 366 4.14 4.56 -25.80
CA MET A 366 4.11 3.19 -26.33
C MET A 366 3.09 2.29 -25.61
N LEU A 367 2.89 2.48 -24.30
CA LEU A 367 1.96 1.67 -23.51
C LEU A 367 0.51 2.15 -23.61
N PHE A 368 0.27 3.45 -23.53
CA PHE A 368 -1.07 4.04 -23.42
C PHE A 368 -1.59 4.62 -24.72
N GLY A 369 -0.73 4.83 -25.73
CA GLY A 369 -1.06 5.65 -26.90
C GLY A 369 -0.81 7.13 -26.60
N SER A 370 -0.20 7.86 -27.53
CA SER A 370 0.16 9.27 -27.34
C SER A 370 -1.05 10.17 -27.08
N GLU A 371 -2.22 9.80 -27.58
CA GLU A 371 -3.49 10.48 -27.36
C GLU A 371 -3.99 10.41 -25.91
N ASN A 372 -3.45 9.48 -25.11
CA ASN A 372 -3.84 9.24 -23.72
C ASN A 372 -2.76 9.69 -22.72
N VAL A 373 -1.73 10.43 -23.16
CA VAL A 373 -0.61 10.87 -22.31
C VAL A 373 -0.59 12.39 -22.24
N PHE A 374 -0.72 12.94 -21.03
CA PHE A 374 -0.94 14.37 -20.80
C PHE A 374 0.05 14.94 -19.77
N ASP A 375 0.68 16.07 -20.09
CA ASP A 375 1.32 16.92 -19.08
C ASP A 375 0.23 17.67 -18.32
N PHE A 376 0.04 17.31 -17.06
CA PHE A 376 -1.06 17.78 -16.24
C PHE A 376 -0.62 18.92 -15.34
N SER A 377 -1.27 20.06 -15.53
CA SER A 377 -1.22 21.22 -14.65
C SER A 377 -2.64 21.71 -14.40
N PHE A 378 -2.84 22.37 -13.26
CA PHE A 378 -4.08 23.04 -12.91
C PHE A 378 -3.75 24.46 -12.44
N ALA A 379 -4.67 25.38 -12.70
CA ALA A 379 -4.53 26.80 -12.37
C ALA A 379 -5.02 27.11 -10.96
#